data_AF-Q677F1-F1
#
_entry.id   AF-Q677F1-F1
#
_cell.length_a   1.000
_cell.length_b   1.000
_cell.length_c   1.000
_cell.angle_alpha   90.00
_cell.angle_beta   90.00
_cell.angle_gamma   90.00
#
_symmetry.space_group_name_H-M   'P 1'
#
loop_
_entity.id
_entity.type
_entity.pdbx_description
1 polymer ?
#
loop_
_entity_poly.entity_id
_entity_poly.type
_entity_poly.pdbx_seq_one_letter_code
_entity_poly.pdbx_strand_id
1 'polypeptide(L)'
;TEPRIQELAAKERAEPGYCRRVKDFVVGRRGFGSIKFLGETDVRRLDIESIVQFNHREVIVYRDESKKPAVGQGLNKPAEVTLLNIKCMNKKTGQQYTEGTKVEKYKEMLIKKAEEQGAEFVSYDADKGEWKFRVKHFSCYDFGDGDSEELIDEDANAPIL
;
A
#
# COMPACT_ATOMS: atom_id res chain seq x y z
N THR A 1 -8.15 8.03 8.96
CA THR A 1 -8.13 8.72 7.67
C THR A 1 -7.52 10.09 7.85
N GLU A 2 -6.95 10.66 6.79
CA GLU A 2 -6.60 12.09 6.71
C GLU A 2 -7.27 12.70 5.46
N PRO A 3 -8.06 13.77 5.59
CA PRO A 3 -8.54 14.37 6.83
C PRO A 3 -9.29 13.37 7.75
N ARG A 4 -9.29 13.64 9.06
CA ARG A 4 -10.00 12.79 10.03
C ARG A 4 -11.51 12.87 9.80
N ILE A 5 -12.26 11.83 10.19
CA ILE A 5 -13.72 11.79 10.02
C ILE A 5 -14.41 13.05 10.58
N GLN A 6 -14.01 13.49 11.77
CA GLN A 6 -14.56 14.71 12.39
C GLN A 6 -14.23 15.98 11.59
N GLU A 7 -13.05 16.04 10.98
CA GLU A 7 -12.62 17.15 10.13
C GLU A 7 -13.37 17.15 8.80
N LEU A 8 -13.56 15.99 8.18
CA LEU A 8 -14.40 15.83 6.98
C LEU A 8 -15.81 16.35 7.24
N ALA A 9 -16.43 15.96 8.36
CA ALA A 9 -17.76 16.44 8.74
C ALA A 9 -17.81 17.95 9.00
N ALA A 10 -16.76 18.52 9.60
CA ALA A 10 -16.67 19.97 9.80
C ALA A 10 -16.52 20.72 8.48
N LYS A 11 -15.66 20.24 7.57
CA LYS A 11 -15.46 20.83 6.25
C LYS A 11 -16.69 20.72 5.37
N GLU A 12 -17.41 19.60 5.38
CA GLU A 12 -18.68 19.46 4.64
C GLU A 12 -19.75 20.45 5.14
N ARG A 13 -19.80 20.74 6.44
CA ARG A 13 -20.72 21.76 6.98
C ARG A 13 -20.33 23.18 6.57
N ALA A 14 -19.03 23.48 6.55
CA ALA A 14 -18.53 24.80 6.18
C ALA A 14 -18.59 25.04 4.65
N GLU A 15 -18.35 24.00 3.86
CA GLU A 15 -18.32 24.01 2.41
C GLU A 15 -19.10 22.80 1.88
N PRO A 16 -20.41 22.93 1.61
CA PRO A 16 -21.23 21.84 1.10
C PRO A 16 -20.64 21.20 -0.17
N GLY A 17 -20.57 19.88 -0.17
CA GLY A 17 -19.97 19.09 -1.24
C GLY A 17 -18.46 18.90 -1.13
N TYR A 18 -17.79 19.43 -0.11
CA TYR A 18 -16.36 19.20 0.13
C TYR A 18 -16.00 17.70 0.09
N CYS A 19 -16.80 16.84 0.71
CA CYS A 19 -16.57 15.40 0.75
C CYS A 19 -16.66 14.71 -0.63
N ARG A 20 -17.10 15.40 -1.68
CA ARG A 20 -17.08 14.88 -3.07
C ARG A 20 -15.71 14.94 -3.72
N ARG A 21 -14.83 15.79 -3.19
CA ARG A 21 -13.59 16.23 -3.85
C ARG A 21 -12.45 16.34 -2.85
N VAL A 22 -12.37 15.40 -1.90
CA VAL A 22 -11.30 15.40 -0.90
C VAL A 22 -10.00 15.11 -1.60
N LYS A 23 -9.11 16.11 -1.63
CA LYS A 23 -7.82 16.00 -2.30
C LYS A 23 -6.84 15.18 -1.47
N ASP A 24 -6.13 14.27 -2.13
CA ASP A 24 -5.05 13.45 -1.56
C ASP A 24 -5.48 12.70 -0.29
N PHE A 25 -6.69 12.13 -0.33
CA PHE A 25 -7.30 11.42 0.79
C PHE A 25 -6.44 10.24 1.24
N VAL A 26 -6.21 10.13 2.55
CA VAL A 26 -5.38 9.07 3.14
C VAL A 26 -6.21 8.12 3.99
N VAL A 27 -6.05 6.82 3.74
CA VAL A 27 -6.53 5.74 4.60
C VAL A 27 -5.32 5.01 5.17
N GLY A 28 -5.31 4.67 6.44
CA GLY A 28 -4.17 3.99 7.05
C GLY A 28 -4.52 3.25 8.32
N ARG A 29 -3.67 2.28 8.67
CA ARG A 29 -3.76 1.48 9.89
C ARG A 29 -2.43 1.56 10.62
N ARG A 30 -2.48 2.02 11.87
CA ARG A 30 -1.29 2.18 12.72
C ARG A 30 -0.52 0.87 12.82
N GLY A 31 0.78 0.93 12.53
CA GLY A 31 1.68 -0.24 12.58
C GLY A 31 1.65 -1.12 11.32
N PHE A 32 0.83 -0.81 10.32
CA PHE A 32 0.73 -1.58 9.07
C PHE A 32 1.09 -0.75 7.84
N GLY A 33 0.52 0.46 7.72
CA GLY A 33 0.72 1.27 6.52
C GLY A 33 -0.35 2.32 6.27
N SER A 34 -0.26 2.93 5.10
CA SER A 34 -1.21 3.92 4.59
C SER A 34 -1.30 3.90 3.07
N ILE A 35 -2.44 4.31 2.54
CA ILE A 35 -2.69 4.58 1.12
C ILE A 35 -3.10 6.04 1.00
N LYS A 36 -2.40 6.80 0.16
CA LYS A 36 -2.78 8.15 -0.27
C LYS A 36 -3.37 8.08 -1.67
N PHE A 37 -4.67 8.28 -1.79
CA PHE A 37 -5.38 8.32 -3.08
C PHE A 37 -5.17 9.68 -3.73
N LEU A 38 -4.42 9.69 -4.84
CA LEU A 38 -3.96 10.93 -5.47
C LEU A 38 -5.12 11.69 -6.12
N GLY A 39 -5.12 13.01 -5.99
CA GLY A 39 -6.16 13.86 -6.54
C GLY A 39 -7.48 13.79 -5.75
N GLU A 40 -8.59 14.16 -6.39
CA GLU A 40 -9.89 14.26 -5.72
C GLU A 40 -10.56 12.90 -5.52
N THR A 41 -11.14 12.69 -4.33
CA THR A 41 -11.85 11.47 -3.96
C THR A 41 -13.21 11.81 -3.36
N ASP A 42 -14.28 11.21 -3.89
CA ASP A 42 -15.60 11.24 -3.24
C ASP A 42 -15.60 10.22 -2.10
N VAL A 43 -15.55 10.71 -0.87
CA VAL A 43 -15.47 9.87 0.33
C VAL A 43 -16.84 9.60 0.95
N ARG A 44 -17.92 10.11 0.34
CA ARG A 44 -19.26 9.92 0.88
C ARG A 44 -19.69 8.48 0.64
N ARG A 45 -20.29 7.88 1.67
CA ARG A 45 -20.83 6.50 1.63
C ARG A 45 -19.79 5.41 1.33
N LEU A 46 -18.50 5.71 1.45
CA LEU A 46 -17.46 4.69 1.43
C LEU A 46 -17.47 3.97 2.77
N ASP A 47 -17.69 2.66 2.74
CA ASP A 47 -17.38 1.78 3.86
C ASP A 47 -15.89 1.40 3.78
N ILE A 48 -15.06 2.28 4.34
CA ILE A 48 -13.60 2.15 4.24
C ILE A 48 -13.11 0.83 4.86
N GLU A 49 -13.78 0.36 5.93
CA GLU A 49 -13.37 -0.85 6.64
C GLU A 49 -13.60 -2.11 5.81
N SER A 50 -14.66 -2.17 4.99
CA SER A 50 -14.86 -3.29 4.08
C SER A 50 -14.05 -3.18 2.79
N ILE A 51 -13.74 -1.97 2.34
CA ILE A 51 -13.01 -1.72 1.08
C ILE A 51 -11.50 -1.92 1.26
N VAL A 52 -10.90 -1.42 2.34
CA VAL A 52 -9.43 -1.40 2.53
C VAL A 52 -9.01 -2.29 3.70
N GLN A 53 -8.24 -3.34 3.40
CA GLN A 53 -7.75 -4.30 4.38
C GLN A 53 -6.23 -4.23 4.45
N PHE A 54 -5.69 -3.83 5.60
CA PHE A 54 -4.25 -3.90 5.86
C PHE A 54 -3.91 -5.20 6.57
N ASN A 55 -3.12 -6.04 5.90
CA ASN A 55 -2.55 -7.28 6.40
C ASN A 55 -1.05 -7.09 6.70
N HIS A 56 -0.41 -8.13 7.24
CA HIS A 56 1.02 -8.05 7.56
C HIS A 56 1.85 -7.86 6.29
N ARG A 57 2.25 -6.60 6.02
CA ARG A 57 3.07 -6.18 4.88
C ARG A 57 2.40 -6.37 3.52
N GLU A 58 1.08 -6.21 3.51
CA GLU A 58 0.21 -6.31 2.35
C GLU A 58 -0.97 -5.36 2.56
N VAL A 59 -1.52 -4.83 1.47
CA VAL A 59 -2.78 -4.10 1.51
C VAL A 59 -3.70 -4.52 0.36
N ILE A 60 -4.93 -4.85 0.70
CA ILE A 60 -5.95 -5.25 -0.27
C ILE A 60 -6.99 -4.15 -0.37
N VAL A 61 -7.31 -3.73 -1.59
CA VAL A 61 -8.37 -2.74 -1.87
C VAL A 61 -9.38 -3.38 -2.81
N TYR A 62 -10.63 -3.46 -2.36
CA TYR A 62 -11.71 -4.24 -2.99
C TYR A 62 -11.38 -5.73 -3.12
N ARG A 63 -11.38 -6.43 -1.97
CA ARG A 63 -11.19 -7.90 -1.95
C ARG A 63 -12.19 -8.67 -2.82
N ASP A 64 -13.42 -8.18 -2.91
CA ASP A 64 -14.48 -8.75 -3.73
C ASP A 64 -14.50 -8.04 -5.09
N GLU A 65 -13.95 -8.69 -6.12
CA GLU A 65 -13.87 -8.15 -7.48
C GLU A 65 -15.23 -7.74 -8.05
N SER A 66 -16.32 -8.41 -7.64
CA SER A 66 -17.68 -8.06 -8.10
C SER A 66 -18.15 -6.70 -7.56
N LYS A 67 -17.55 -6.22 -6.47
CA LYS A 67 -17.82 -4.92 -5.85
C LYS A 67 -16.77 -3.88 -6.24
N LYS A 68 -15.71 -4.27 -6.95
CA LYS A 68 -14.67 -3.34 -7.38
C LYS A 68 -15.22 -2.43 -8.49
N PRO A 69 -15.23 -1.11 -8.29
CA PRO A 69 -15.71 -0.18 -9.31
C PRO A 69 -14.71 -0.09 -10.48
N ALA A 70 -15.13 0.50 -11.60
CA ALA A 70 -14.25 0.75 -12.73
C ALA A 70 -13.04 1.61 -12.34
N VAL A 71 -11.95 1.50 -13.10
CA VAL A 71 -10.74 2.30 -12.89
C VAL A 71 -11.08 3.79 -12.90
N GLY A 72 -10.58 4.53 -11.90
CA GLY A 72 -10.84 5.94 -11.67
C GLY A 72 -12.06 6.22 -10.79
N GLN A 73 -12.88 5.22 -10.47
CA GLN A 73 -14.05 5.37 -9.60
C GLN A 73 -13.78 4.84 -8.18
N GLY A 74 -14.45 5.44 -7.20
CA GLY A 74 -14.26 5.09 -5.78
C GLY A 74 -12.79 5.17 -5.38
N LEU A 75 -12.29 4.09 -4.76
CA LEU A 75 -10.89 3.94 -4.39
C LEU A 75 -10.06 3.16 -5.43
N ASN A 76 -10.65 2.74 -6.56
CA ASN A 76 -9.94 2.01 -7.62
C ASN A 76 -9.24 2.99 -8.57
N LYS A 77 -8.27 3.74 -8.06
CA LYS A 77 -7.67 4.91 -8.73
C LYS A 77 -6.18 5.06 -8.35
N PRO A 78 -5.43 6.00 -8.95
CA PRO A 78 -4.02 6.17 -8.64
C PRO A 78 -3.77 6.47 -7.17
N ALA A 79 -2.78 5.80 -6.59
CA ALA A 79 -2.46 5.93 -5.17
C ALA A 79 -0.96 5.73 -4.88
N GLU A 80 -0.48 6.39 -3.83
CA GLU A 80 0.82 6.11 -3.21
C GLU A 80 0.57 5.26 -1.96
N VAL A 81 1.14 4.06 -1.95
CA VAL A 81 1.02 3.11 -0.83
C VAL A 81 2.31 3.14 -0.03
N THR A 82 2.19 3.08 1.29
CA THR A 82 3.30 2.90 2.23
C THR A 82 3.00 1.71 3.12
N LEU A 83 3.85 0.69 3.08
CA LEU A 83 3.80 -0.49 3.94
C LEU A 83 4.90 -0.39 5.00
N LEU A 84 4.55 -0.74 6.24
CA LEU A 84 5.45 -0.76 7.39
C LEU A 84 5.93 -2.19 7.68
N ASN A 85 6.97 -2.29 8.51
CA ASN A 85 7.61 -3.56 8.90
C ASN A 85 8.22 -4.34 7.72
N ILE A 86 8.57 -3.63 6.65
CA ILE A 86 9.28 -4.18 5.50
C ILE A 86 10.76 -4.14 5.87
N LYS A 87 11.28 -5.20 6.48
CA LYS A 87 12.64 -5.22 7.02
C LYS A 87 13.49 -6.29 6.36
N CYS A 88 14.71 -5.94 5.99
CA CYS A 88 15.74 -6.90 5.65
C CYS A 88 16.22 -7.56 6.95
N MET A 89 15.85 -8.82 7.19
CA MET A 89 16.22 -9.54 8.42
C MET A 89 16.77 -10.91 8.07
N ASN A 90 17.65 -11.42 8.91
CA ASN A 90 17.94 -12.85 8.94
C ASN A 90 16.85 -13.55 9.79
N LYS A 91 16.11 -14.51 9.23
CA LYS A 91 15.01 -15.16 9.96
C LYS A 91 15.52 -16.09 11.05
N LYS A 92 16.67 -16.73 10.83
CA LYS A 92 17.27 -17.68 11.78
C LYS A 92 17.79 -16.97 13.04
N THR A 93 18.42 -15.80 12.90
CA THR A 93 19.02 -15.06 14.02
C THR A 93 18.17 -13.90 14.52
N GLY A 94 17.17 -13.46 13.75
CA GLY A 94 16.38 -12.26 14.05
C GLY A 94 17.14 -10.95 13.83
N GLN A 95 18.38 -10.99 13.31
CA GLN A 95 19.17 -9.80 13.07
C GLN A 95 18.59 -8.97 11.92
N GLN A 96 18.27 -7.71 12.18
CA GLN A 96 17.91 -6.73 11.16
C GLN A 96 19.18 -6.15 10.51
N TYR A 97 19.15 -6.03 9.19
CA TYR A 97 20.15 -5.28 8.42
C TYR A 97 19.54 -3.95 7.99
N THR A 98 20.24 -2.85 8.28
CA THR A 98 19.85 -1.49 7.89
C THR A 98 20.78 -0.87 6.86
N GLU A 99 21.95 -1.46 6.62
CA GLU A 99 22.92 -1.01 5.62
C GLU A 99 23.69 -2.17 4.96
N GLY A 100 24.46 -1.84 3.92
CA GLY A 100 25.35 -2.77 3.21
C GLY A 100 24.68 -3.58 2.11
N THR A 101 25.45 -4.49 1.50
CA THR A 101 25.05 -5.23 0.29
C THR A 101 23.76 -6.03 0.44
N LYS A 102 23.44 -6.52 1.65
CA LYS A 102 22.19 -7.25 1.91
C LYS A 102 20.96 -6.35 1.75
N VAL A 103 21.07 -5.09 2.20
CA VAL A 103 19.99 -4.11 2.10
C VAL A 103 19.81 -3.64 0.67
N GLU A 104 20.90 -3.42 -0.07
CA GLU A 104 20.84 -3.08 -1.51
C GLU A 104 20.14 -4.18 -2.33
N LYS A 105 20.51 -5.46 -2.14
CA LYS A 105 19.84 -6.58 -2.80
C LYS A 105 18.35 -6.69 -2.42
N TYR A 106 18.03 -6.46 -1.15
CA TYR A 106 16.63 -6.47 -0.70
C TYR A 106 15.83 -5.34 -1.34
N LYS A 107 16.42 -4.15 -1.50
CA LYS A 107 15.81 -3.02 -2.21
C LYS A 107 15.61 -3.34 -3.69
N GLU A 108 16.58 -3.95 -4.38
CA GLU A 108 16.43 -4.42 -5.76
C GLU A 108 15.27 -5.40 -5.91
N MET A 109 15.11 -6.34 -4.96
CA MET A 109 13.96 -7.25 -4.92
C MET A 109 12.63 -6.50 -4.77
N LEU A 110 12.56 -5.46 -3.91
CA LEU A 110 11.35 -4.64 -3.76
C LEU A 110 11.03 -3.86 -5.05
N ILE A 111 12.04 -3.36 -5.77
CA ILE A 111 11.86 -2.70 -7.07
C ILE A 111 11.24 -3.69 -8.06
N LYS A 112 11.84 -4.88 -8.20
CA LYS A 112 11.35 -5.93 -9.11
C LYS A 112 9.91 -6.32 -8.79
N LYS A 113 9.57 -6.53 -7.52
CA LYS A 113 8.21 -6.86 -7.09
C LYS A 113 7.19 -5.78 -7.41
N ALA A 114 7.56 -4.51 -7.24
CA ALA A 114 6.68 -3.41 -7.65
C ALA A 114 6.41 -3.48 -9.16
N GLU A 115 7.46 -3.63 -9.97
CA GLU A 115 7.36 -3.68 -11.43
C GLU A 115 6.53 -4.88 -11.93
N GLU A 116 6.73 -6.07 -11.35
CA GLU A 116 5.97 -7.29 -11.66
C GLU A 116 4.46 -7.10 -11.42
N GLN A 117 4.09 -6.25 -10.47
CA GLN A 117 2.71 -5.88 -10.18
C GLN A 117 2.26 -4.58 -10.84
N GLY A 118 2.98 -4.09 -11.84
CA GLY A 118 2.63 -2.84 -12.53
C GLY A 118 2.62 -1.61 -11.61
N ALA A 119 3.31 -1.67 -10.48
CA ALA A 119 3.54 -0.58 -9.56
C ALA A 119 4.90 0.09 -9.82
N GLU A 120 4.99 1.36 -9.48
CA GLU A 120 6.21 2.15 -9.54
C GLU A 120 6.86 2.18 -8.14
N PHE A 121 8.08 1.68 -8.02
CA PHE A 121 8.85 1.83 -6.79
C PHE A 121 9.12 3.32 -6.50
N VAL A 122 8.87 3.77 -5.27
CA VAL A 122 9.15 5.16 -4.86
C VAL A 122 10.33 5.23 -3.90
N SER A 123 10.29 4.50 -2.78
CA SER A 123 11.36 4.55 -1.78
C SER A 123 11.34 3.34 -0.86
N TYR A 124 12.50 3.02 -0.30
CA TYR A 124 12.66 2.05 0.78
C TYR A 124 13.58 2.62 1.86
N ASP A 125 13.11 2.66 3.10
CA ASP A 125 13.84 3.10 4.29
C ASP A 125 14.06 1.87 5.18
N ALA A 126 15.31 1.37 5.25
CA ALA A 126 15.64 0.13 5.93
C ALA A 126 15.63 0.27 7.46
N ASP A 127 15.91 1.45 7.99
CA ASP A 127 15.88 1.74 9.43
C ASP A 127 14.44 1.70 9.95
N LYS A 128 13.55 2.41 9.25
CA LYS A 128 12.12 2.45 9.59
C LYS A 128 11.37 1.19 9.15
N GLY A 129 11.91 0.47 8.18
CA GLY A 129 11.24 -0.65 7.52
C GLY A 129 10.01 -0.18 6.74
N GLU A 130 10.15 0.93 6.02
CA GLU A 130 9.09 1.55 5.23
C GLU A 130 9.34 1.33 3.75
N TRP A 131 8.37 0.73 3.06
CA TRP A 131 8.40 0.62 1.60
C TRP A 131 7.24 1.41 1.01
N LYS A 132 7.57 2.24 0.02
CA LYS A 132 6.63 3.09 -0.69
C LYS A 132 6.67 2.80 -2.18
N PHE A 133 5.49 2.68 -2.77
CA PHE A 133 5.29 2.47 -4.20
C PHE A 133 4.01 3.17 -4.67
N ARG A 134 3.85 3.35 -5.98
CA ARG A 134 2.67 3.95 -6.60
C ARG A 134 1.98 2.96 -7.51
N VAL A 135 0.66 2.97 -7.49
CA VAL A 135 -0.18 2.17 -8.38
C VAL A 135 -1.05 3.11 -9.21
N LYS A 136 -1.36 2.69 -10.44
CA LYS A 136 -2.32 3.42 -11.30
C LYS A 136 -3.77 3.14 -10.89
N HIS A 137 -4.03 1.95 -10.35
CA HIS A 137 -5.29 1.48 -9.79
C HIS A 137 -5.05 0.16 -9.04
N PHE A 138 -6.08 -0.44 -8.45
CA PHE A 138 -5.97 -1.69 -7.71
C PHE A 138 -6.48 -2.87 -8.55
N SER A 139 -5.60 -3.82 -8.82
CA SER A 139 -5.87 -5.05 -9.57
C SER A 139 -5.70 -6.24 -8.65
N CYS A 140 -6.49 -7.30 -8.86
CA CYS A 140 -6.19 -8.58 -8.23
C CYS A 140 -5.02 -9.19 -9.00
N TYR A 141 -3.83 -9.17 -8.41
CA TYR A 141 -2.72 -9.98 -8.89
C TYR A 141 -2.89 -11.36 -8.26
N ASP A 142 -3.61 -12.23 -8.95
CA ASP A 142 -3.72 -13.64 -8.54
C ASP A 142 -2.34 -14.26 -8.73
N PHE A 143 -1.53 -14.23 -7.65
CA PHE A 143 -0.33 -15.04 -7.58
C PHE A 143 -0.81 -16.48 -7.43
N GLY A 144 -1.02 -17.15 -8.57
CA GLY A 144 -1.00 -18.60 -8.57
C GLY A 144 0.26 -19.05 -7.84
N ASP A 145 0.09 -19.94 -6.85
CA ASP A 145 1.18 -20.60 -6.11
C ASP A 145 2.08 -21.40 -7.07
N GLY A 146 2.89 -20.72 -7.88
CA GLY A 146 3.65 -21.32 -8.97
C GLY A 146 4.85 -20.47 -9.37
N ASP A 147 6.00 -20.88 -8.85
CA ASP A 147 7.35 -20.59 -9.31
C ASP A 147 7.88 -19.15 -9.16
N SER A 148 8.51 -18.91 -8.00
CA SER A 148 9.57 -17.91 -7.84
C SER A 148 10.80 -18.55 -7.19
N GLU A 149 11.25 -19.68 -7.74
CA GLU A 149 12.60 -20.18 -7.46
C GLU A 149 13.61 -19.45 -8.37
N GLU A 150 13.98 -18.22 -7.99
CA GLU A 150 15.32 -17.71 -8.30
C GLU A 150 15.92 -17.06 -7.05
N LEU A 151 16.95 -17.73 -6.55
CA LEU A 151 17.55 -17.64 -5.23
C LEU A 151 18.22 -16.28 -4.95
N ILE A 152 17.76 -15.58 -3.92
CA ILE A 152 18.61 -14.68 -3.13
C ILE A 152 18.42 -14.99 -1.64
N ASP A 153 18.99 -16.12 -1.21
CA ASP A 153 19.11 -16.60 0.19
C ASP A 153 17.79 -16.72 0.99
N GLU A 154 17.58 -17.86 1.64
CA GLU A 154 16.34 -18.33 2.32
C GLU A 154 15.73 -17.41 3.42
N ASP A 155 16.30 -16.23 3.65
CA ASP A 155 16.06 -15.41 4.84
C ASP A 155 15.25 -14.12 4.58
N ALA A 156 14.86 -13.76 3.35
CA ALA A 156 14.00 -12.59 3.12
C ALA A 156 12.52 -12.92 3.37
N ASN A 157 11.86 -12.17 4.25
CA ASN A 157 10.42 -12.23 4.44
C ASN A 157 9.78 -11.31 3.38
N ALA A 158 9.70 -11.77 2.13
CA ALA A 158 9.30 -10.91 1.03
C ALA A 158 7.84 -10.44 1.21
N PRO A 159 7.55 -9.13 1.09
CA PRO A 159 6.17 -8.65 1.12
C PRO A 159 5.40 -9.20 -0.09
N ILE A 160 4.09 -9.37 0.10
CA ILE A 160 3.12 -9.62 -0.96
C ILE A 160 2.39 -8.29 -1.13
N LEU A 161 2.43 -7.77 -2.35
CA LEU A 161 1.73 -6.55 -2.73
C LEU A 161 0.32 -6.91 -3.20
#